data_AF-Q3ZAM0-F1
#
_entry.id   AF-Q3ZAM0-F1
#
_cell.length_a   1.000
_cell.length_b   1.000
_cell.length_c   1.000
_cell.angle_alpha   90.00
_cell.angle_beta   90.00
_cell.angle_gamma   90.00
#
_symmetry.space_group_name_H-M   'P 1'
#
loop_
_entity.id
_entity.type
_entity.pdbx_description
1 polymer ?
#
loop_
_entity_poly.entity_id
_entity_poly.type
_entity_poly.pdbx_seq_one_letter_code
_entity_poly.pdbx_strand_id
1 'polypeptide(L)' 'MIKLPWYLIVLHLCLPIGGTGATASNLRPLHYNLSLLTEVEPLKLSGNFSGEVIIRLRVWRETRTIILSNNGLQVGENVC' A
#
# COMPACT_ATOMS: atom_id res chain seq x y z
N MET A 1 -15.53 16.16 -41.14
CA MET A 1 -15.25 16.73 -39.80
C MET A 1 -16.37 16.33 -38.86
N ILE A 2 -16.17 15.33 -38.00
CA ILE A 2 -17.20 14.81 -37.10
C ILE A 2 -17.21 15.67 -35.83
N LYS A 3 -18.32 16.38 -35.59
CA LYS A 3 -18.55 17.11 -34.33
C LYS A 3 -19.03 16.11 -33.29
N LEU A 4 -18.16 15.75 -32.35
CA LEU A 4 -18.55 14.89 -31.24
C LEU A 4 -19.49 15.69 -30.33
N PRO A 5 -20.71 15.20 -30.06
CA PRO A 5 -21.64 15.93 -29.22
C PRO A 5 -21.21 15.88 -27.75
N TRP A 6 -21.10 17.07 -27.15
CA TRP A 6 -20.89 17.38 -25.74
C TRP A 6 -21.53 16.43 -24.70
N TYR A 7 -22.71 15.85 -24.96
CA TYR A 7 -23.34 14.91 -24.04
C TYR A 7 -22.60 13.58 -23.89
N LEU A 8 -21.77 13.16 -24.86
CA LEU A 8 -20.94 11.96 -24.75
C LEU A 8 -19.83 12.13 -23.69
N ILE A 9 -19.34 13.36 -23.50
CA ILE A 9 -18.37 13.69 -22.45
C ILE A 9 -19.01 13.56 -21.06
N VAL A 10 -20.25 14.05 -20.93
CA VAL A 10 -21.02 13.96 -19.68
C VAL A 10 -21.35 12.51 -19.33
N LEU A 11 -21.66 11.67 -20.32
CA LEU A 11 -21.90 10.23 -20.10
C LEU A 11 -20.64 9.51 -19.61
N HIS A 12 -19.44 9.89 -20.08
CA HIS A 12 -18.17 9.36 -19.58
C HIS A 12 -17.81 9.84 -18.15
N LEU A 13 -18.27 11.04 -17.76
CA LEU A 13 -18.07 11.59 -16.42
C LEU A 13 -19.05 11.02 -15.37
N CYS A 14 -20.22 10.54 -15.79
CA CYS A 14 -21.23 9.94 -14.90
C CYS A 14 -21.19 8.41 -14.84
N LEU A 15 -20.52 7.75 -15.79
CA LEU A 15 -20.23 6.32 -15.69
C LEU A 15 -18.99 6.14 -14.79
N PRO A 16 -19.02 5.26 -13.78
CA PRO A 16 -17.83 4.89 -13.04
C PRO A 16 -16.99 3.97 -13.95
N ILE A 17 -16.37 4.55 -14.99
CA ILE A 17 -15.39 3.87 -15.81
C ILE A 17 -14.15 3.73 -14.93
N GLY A 18 -14.01 2.55 -14.33
CA GLY A 18 -12.90 2.26 -13.45
C GLY A 18 -13.23 2.55 -11.99
N GLY A 19 -14.24 1.84 -11.46
CA GLY A 19 -14.02 1.25 -10.14
C GLY A 19 -12.76 0.41 -10.26
N THR A 20 -11.60 1.00 -9.99
CA THR A 20 -10.34 0.31 -9.82
C THR A 20 -10.65 -0.86 -8.93
N GLY A 21 -10.52 -2.06 -9.47
CA GLY A 21 -10.72 -3.29 -8.72
C GLY A 21 -9.82 -3.20 -7.50
N ALA A 22 -10.39 -2.79 -6.37
CA ALA A 22 -9.96 -3.27 -5.08
C ALA A 22 -10.24 -4.76 -5.17
N THR A 23 -9.33 -5.50 -5.80
CA THR A 23 -9.23 -6.94 -5.66
C THR A 23 -9.31 -7.14 -4.17
N ALA A 24 -10.45 -7.68 -3.69
CA ALA A 24 -10.67 -7.89 -2.28
C ALA A 24 -9.44 -8.66 -1.78
N SER A 25 -8.58 -7.97 -1.03
CA SER A 25 -7.33 -8.56 -0.62
C SER A 25 -7.71 -9.76 0.24
N ASN A 26 -7.18 -10.94 -0.11
CA ASN A 26 -7.40 -12.16 0.69
C ASN A 26 -6.81 -12.02 2.11
N LEU A 27 -6.09 -10.93 2.36
CA LEU A 27 -5.46 -10.56 3.62
C LEU A 27 -5.94 -9.18 4.06
N ARG A 28 -6.46 -9.07 5.27
CA ARG A 28 -6.86 -7.81 5.87
C ARG A 28 -6.00 -7.52 7.11
N PRO A 29 -5.24 -6.41 7.14
CA PRO A 29 -4.58 -5.98 8.36
C PRO A 29 -5.61 -5.56 9.41
N LEU A 30 -5.38 -6.00 10.64
CA LEU A 30 -6.20 -5.68 11.81
C LEU A 30 -5.49 -4.67 12.71
N HIS A 31 -4.17 -4.82 12.88
CA HIS A 31 -3.38 -3.98 13.76
C HIS A 31 -1.91 -4.00 13.38
N TYR A 32 -1.24 -2.86 13.59
CA TYR A 32 0.20 -2.70 13.43
C TYR A 32 0.76 -2.26 14.78
N ASN A 33 1.71 -3.04 15.30
CA ASN A 33 2.55 -2.60 16.40
C ASN A 33 3.92 -2.25 15.83
N LEU A 34 4.27 -0.97 15.87
CA LEU A 34 5.46 -0.42 15.23
C LEU A 34 6.39 0.13 16.30
N SER A 35 7.65 -0.30 16.25
CA SER A 35 8.72 0.22 17.10
C SER A 35 9.86 0.70 16.19
N LEU A 36 10.21 1.98 16.30
CA LEU A 36 11.22 2.62 15.47
C LEU A 36 12.30 3.24 16.35
N LEU A 37 13.55 3.07 15.93
CA LEU A 37 14.70 3.80 16.41
C LEU A 37 15.21 4.67 15.27
N THR A 38 15.22 5.98 15.50
CA THR A 38 15.71 6.96 14.52
C THR A 38 17.03 7.52 15.00
N GLU A 39 18.03 7.48 14.13
CA GLU A 39 19.34 8.06 14.34
C GLU A 39 19.55 9.18 13.33
N VAL A 40 19.68 10.41 13.81
CA VAL A 40 19.87 11.60 12.97
C VAL A 40 21.25 12.14 13.20
N GLU A 41 22.02 12.36 12.13
CA GLU A 41 23.28 13.09 12.20
C GLU A 41 23.01 14.59 12.04
N PRO A 42 23.11 15.40 13.11
CA PRO A 42 22.60 16.77 13.13
C PRO A 42 23.33 17.72 12.16
N LEU A 43 24.54 17.37 11.74
CA LEU A 43 25.37 18.20 10.86
C LEU A 43 25.22 17.86 9.37
N LYS A 44 24.75 16.65 9.03
CA LYS A 44 24.71 16.17 7.64
C LYS A 44 23.31 16.12 7.04
N LEU A 45 22.28 16.46 7.82
CA LEU A 45 20.86 16.32 7.43
C LEU A 45 20.53 14.90 6.93
N SER A 46 21.33 13.92 7.35
CA SER A 46 21.15 12.50 7.03
C SER A 46 20.77 11.77 8.29
N GLY A 47 19.97 10.73 8.15
CA GLY A 47 19.59 9.88 9.25
C GLY A 47 19.12 8.55 8.73
N ASN A 48 19.26 7.55 9.58
CA ASN A 48 18.76 6.22 9.35
C ASN A 48 17.67 5.93 10.38
N PHE A 49 16.77 5.03 10.03
CA PHE A 49 15.89 4.43 11.02
C PHE A 49 15.96 2.92 10.88
N SER A 50 15.81 2.26 12.01
CA SER A 50 15.66 0.83 12.13
C SER A 50 14.48 0.54 13.03
N GLY A 51 14.00 -0.70 13.02
CA GLY A 51 12.88 -1.05 13.87
C GLY A 51 12.19 -2.34 13.47
N GLU A 52 11.12 -2.61 14.18
CA GLU A 52 10.31 -3.81 14.00
C GLU A 52 8.84 -3.42 13.82
N VAL A 53 8.14 -4.20 13.00
CA VAL A 53 6.70 -4.10 12.83
C VAL A 53 6.08 -5.48 12.99
N ILE A 54 5.12 -5.58 13.91
CA ILE A 54 4.29 -6.77 14.09
C ILE A 54 2.91 -6.47 13.49
N ILE A 55 2.54 -7.21 12.45
CA ILE A 55 1.29 -7.02 11.72
C ILE A 55 0.32 -8.15 12.10
N ARG A 56 -0.79 -7.81 12.76
CA ARG A 56 -1.90 -8.76 12.96
C ARG A 56 -2.75 -8.78 11.70
N LEU A 57 -2.80 -9.93 11.02
CA LEU A 57 -3.53 -10.12 9.77
C LEU A 57 -4.73 -11.05 9.98
N ARG A 58 -5.83 -10.79 9.26
CA ARG A 58 -6.91 -11.74 9.04
C ARG A 58 -6.83 -12.28 7.63
N VAL A 59 -6.80 -13.60 7.50
CA VAL A 59 -6.79 -14.31 6.22
C VAL A 59 -8.24 -14.72 5.88
N TRP A 60 -8.78 -14.25 4.76
CA TRP A 60 -10.15 -14.56 4.33
C TRP A 60 -10.22 -15.77 3.39
N ARG A 61 -9.16 -16.00 2.62
CA ARG A 61 -8.99 -17.18 1.77
C ARG A 61 -7.64 -17.78 2.08
N GLU A 62 -7.61 -19.10 2.28
CA GLU A 62 -6.36 -19.83 2.51
C GLU A 62 -5.31 -19.43 1.47
N THR A 63 -4.12 -19.08 1.95
CA THR A 63 -2.99 -18.66 1.12
C THR A 63 -1.69 -19.11 1.78
N ARG A 64 -0.69 -19.40 0.96
CA ARG A 64 0.68 -19.69 1.38
C ARG A 64 1.61 -18.47 1.24
N THR A 65 1.08 -17.35 0.76
CA THR A 65 1.85 -16.16 0.44
C THR A 65 1.17 -14.92 1.01
N ILE A 66 1.96 -14.11 1.70
CA ILE A 66 1.60 -12.78 2.19
C ILE A 66 2.40 -11.76 1.37
N ILE A 67 1.70 -10.81 0.75
CA ILE A 67 2.32 -9.75 -0.05
C ILE A 67 2.24 -8.46 0.76
N LEU A 68 3.40 -7.85 1.03
CA LEU A 68 3.52 -6.57 1.71
C LEU A 68 4.20 -5.56 0.77
N SER A 69 3.74 -4.31 0.80
CA SER A 69 4.40 -3.23 0.09
C SER A 69 5.66 -2.80 0.82
N ASN A 70 6.77 -2.66 0.10
CA ASN A 70 8.01 -2.13 0.62
C ASN A 70 8.55 -1.07 -0.36
N ASN A 71 8.98 0.08 0.15
CA ASN A 71 9.65 1.11 -0.62
C ASN A 71 10.96 1.50 0.06
N GLY A 72 12.07 0.92 -0.40
CA GLY A 72 13.41 1.27 0.05
C GLY A 72 13.82 0.74 1.44
N LEU A 73 12.99 -0.10 2.09
CA LEU A 73 13.39 -0.74 3.35
C LEU A 73 14.21 -2.00 3.07
N GLN A 74 15.27 -2.17 3.84
CA GLN A 74 15.96 -3.45 3.93
C GLN A 74 15.29 -4.27 5.03
N VAL A 75 14.90 -5.50 4.70
CA VAL A 75 14.20 -6.39 5.62
C VAL A 75 15.22 -7.37 6.20
N GLY A 76 15.28 -7.46 7.53
CA GLY A 76 16.17 -8.40 8.23
C GLY A 76 15.74 -9.86 8.02
N GLU A 77 16.62 -10.80 8.36
CA GLU A 77 16.43 -12.25 8.09
C GLU A 77 15.26 -12.88 8.87
N ASN A 78 14.85 -12.28 9.99
CA ASN A 78 13.77 -12.77 10.85
C ASN A 78 12.39 -12.25 10.40
N VAL A 79 11.94 -12.68 9.22
CA VAL A 79 10.54 -12.51 8.80
C VAL A 79 9.78 -13.79 9.15
N CYS A 80 8.99 -13.75 10.23
CA CYS A 80 8.19 -14.87 10.72
C CYS A 80 6.69 -14.62 10.54
#